data_AF-V5IEK1-F1
#
_entry.id   AF-V5IEK1-F1
#
_cell.length_a   1.000
_cell.length_b   1.000
_cell.length_c   1.000
_cell.angle_alpha   90.00
_cell.angle_beta   90.00
_cell.angle_gamma   90.00
#
_symmetry.space_group_name_H-M   'P 1'
#
loop_
_entity.id
_entity.type
_entity.pdbx_description
1 polymer ?
#
loop_
_entity_poly.entity_id
_entity_poly.type
_entity_poly.pdbx_seq_one_letter_code
_entity_poly.pdbx_strand_id
1 'polypeptide(L)'
;LATLINCISVKTSARVQDVLSSIKCLVLLSIIITGVVSAFKENHLLDKPFFTDDTKAADVVFAFYGAIYSYGGWSQITHIAEEIKNPTRNIPWALIFGIFIITLIYIGTNVAYFVVLDALTIASTDAIAVSFAAATWGPVAATVIPICVAISCFGTLCAGYFSSARVMLAAGRQGHLPLIFSFITAETSLPLTSILLRGCLAVCYTFVGSVEALIVGAVFLASLAGVFVVLTLFVLRFTMEDAPRPYRVPTVLAVIKLVVLVALIVLPFL
;
A
#
# COMPACT_ATOMS: atom_id res chain seq x y z
N LEU A 1 -4.89 -19.83 5.07
CA LEU A 1 -4.82 -20.13 3.62
C LEU A 1 -3.59 -19.50 2.95
N ALA A 2 -3.41 -18.17 3.00
CA ALA A 2 -2.23 -17.49 2.42
C ALA A 2 -0.89 -18.04 2.96
N THR A 3 -0.82 -18.29 4.27
CA THR A 3 0.31 -18.94 4.93
C THR A 3 0.65 -20.32 4.36
N LEU A 4 -0.36 -21.10 3.97
CA LEU A 4 -0.20 -22.46 3.41
C LEU A 4 0.19 -22.43 1.93
N ILE A 5 -0.41 -21.51 1.14
CA ILE A 5 -0.10 -21.36 -0.29
C ILE A 5 1.33 -20.83 -0.49
N ASN A 6 1.78 -19.92 0.37
CA ASN A 6 3.14 -19.40 0.30
C ASN A 6 4.21 -20.46 0.57
N CYS A 7 3.87 -21.62 1.16
CA CYS A 7 4.79 -22.72 1.37
C CYS A 7 5.08 -23.55 0.09
N ILE A 8 4.35 -23.38 -1.00
CA ILE A 8 4.34 -24.35 -2.11
C ILE A 8 5.45 -24.12 -3.15
N SER A 9 5.87 -22.86 -3.40
CA SER A 9 7.11 -22.49 -4.13
C SER A 9 7.10 -20.99 -4.47
N VAL A 10 8.25 -20.32 -4.30
CA VAL A 10 8.44 -18.89 -4.63
C VAL A 10 8.11 -18.59 -6.10
N LYS A 11 8.53 -19.45 -7.04
CA LYS A 11 8.32 -19.24 -8.50
C LYS A 11 6.85 -19.32 -8.90
N THR A 12 6.11 -20.24 -8.30
CA THR A 12 4.66 -20.38 -8.54
C THR A 12 3.92 -19.19 -7.96
N SER A 13 4.31 -18.75 -6.75
CA SER A 13 3.68 -17.60 -6.12
C SER A 13 3.90 -16.30 -6.89
N ALA A 14 5.09 -16.08 -7.45
CA ALA A 14 5.36 -14.94 -8.33
C ALA A 14 4.45 -14.91 -9.57
N ARG A 15 4.27 -16.04 -10.27
CA ARG A 15 3.36 -16.11 -11.43
C ARG A 15 1.91 -15.86 -11.07
N VAL A 16 1.45 -16.40 -9.94
CA VAL A 16 0.10 -16.14 -9.43
C VAL A 16 -0.05 -14.64 -9.13
N GLN A 17 0.94 -14.02 -8.50
CA GLN A 17 0.93 -12.59 -8.20
C GLN A 17 0.82 -11.72 -9.47
N ASP A 18 1.53 -12.09 -10.54
CA ASP A 18 1.48 -11.36 -11.83
C ASP A 18 0.08 -11.41 -12.45
N VAL A 19 -0.54 -12.59 -12.47
CA VAL A 19 -1.91 -12.77 -12.97
C VAL A 19 -2.90 -11.97 -12.12
N LEU A 20 -2.81 -12.09 -10.79
CA LEU A 20 -3.68 -11.34 -9.87
C LEU A 20 -3.51 -9.84 -10.03
N SER A 21 -2.29 -9.34 -10.21
CA SER A 21 -2.03 -7.92 -10.40
C SER A 21 -2.60 -7.41 -11.73
N SER A 22 -2.49 -8.20 -12.79
CA SER A 22 -3.05 -7.88 -14.10
C SER A 22 -4.58 -7.76 -14.05
N ILE A 23 -5.26 -8.70 -13.37
CA ILE A 23 -6.71 -8.67 -13.19
C ILE A 23 -7.15 -7.41 -12.43
N LYS A 24 -6.46 -7.04 -11.35
CA LYS A 24 -6.75 -5.81 -10.58
C LYS A 24 -6.67 -4.57 -11.46
N CYS A 25 -5.61 -4.45 -12.25
CA CYS A 25 -5.42 -3.31 -13.15
C CYS A 25 -6.55 -3.24 -14.19
N LEU A 26 -6.96 -4.38 -14.76
CA LEU A 26 -8.08 -4.43 -15.70
C LEU A 26 -9.40 -3.98 -15.08
N VAL A 27 -9.69 -4.40 -13.84
CA VAL A 27 -10.90 -3.96 -13.12
C VAL A 27 -10.86 -2.46 -12.84
N LEU A 28 -9.73 -1.90 -12.42
CA LEU A 28 -9.61 -0.45 -12.22
C LEU A 28 -9.77 0.33 -13.52
N LEU A 29 -9.18 -0.16 -14.61
CA LEU A 29 -9.34 0.44 -15.94
C LEU A 29 -10.79 0.39 -16.43
N SER A 30 -11.51 -0.71 -16.20
CA SER A 30 -12.93 -0.78 -16.58
C SER A 30 -13.79 0.20 -15.80
N ILE A 31 -13.51 0.42 -14.50
CA ILE A 31 -14.16 1.46 -13.69
C ILE A 31 -13.90 2.85 -14.29
N ILE A 32 -12.64 3.15 -14.64
CA ILE A 32 -12.27 4.44 -15.23
C ILE A 32 -13.00 4.67 -16.56
N ILE A 33 -12.98 3.68 -17.46
CA ILE A 33 -13.67 3.77 -18.77
C ILE A 33 -15.17 3.98 -18.57
N THR A 34 -15.78 3.24 -17.63
CA THR A 34 -17.21 3.38 -17.32
C THR A 34 -17.52 4.77 -16.78
N GLY A 35 -16.70 5.29 -15.86
CA GLY A 35 -16.85 6.66 -15.35
C GLY A 35 -16.76 7.71 -16.45
N VAL A 36 -15.80 7.58 -17.38
CA VAL A 36 -15.67 8.48 -18.54
C VAL A 36 -16.92 8.41 -19.43
N VAL A 37 -17.43 7.22 -19.74
CA VAL A 37 -18.65 7.06 -20.54
C VAL A 37 -19.87 7.62 -19.82
N SER A 38 -19.99 7.39 -18.50
CA SER A 38 -21.08 7.92 -17.69
C SER A 38 -21.05 9.44 -17.60
N ALA A 39 -19.87 10.06 -17.55
CA ALA A 39 -19.73 11.53 -17.51
C ALA A 39 -20.36 12.24 -18.72
N PHE A 40 -20.49 11.56 -19.87
CA PHE A 40 -21.18 12.10 -21.04
C PHE A 40 -22.71 11.99 -20.96
N LYS A 41 -23.25 11.23 -20.01
CA LYS A 41 -24.70 11.08 -19.77
C LYS A 41 -25.14 11.91 -18.57
N GLU A 42 -24.56 11.63 -17.41
CA GLU A 42 -24.86 12.26 -16.13
C GLU A 42 -23.54 12.47 -15.38
N ASN A 43 -23.40 13.60 -14.70
CA ASN A 43 -22.14 13.97 -14.06
C ASN A 43 -22.38 14.61 -12.69
N HIS A 44 -22.27 13.79 -11.65
CA HIS A 44 -22.43 14.22 -10.26
C HIS A 44 -21.17 14.85 -9.66
N LEU A 45 -20.07 14.96 -10.42
CA LEU A 45 -18.76 15.40 -9.92
C LEU A 45 -18.80 16.82 -9.32
N LEU A 46 -19.69 17.68 -9.81
CA LEU A 46 -19.81 19.08 -9.41
C LEU A 46 -21.08 19.38 -8.61
N ASP A 47 -21.84 18.35 -8.21
CA ASP A 47 -23.12 18.53 -7.51
C ASP A 47 -22.95 19.11 -6.10
N LYS A 48 -21.78 18.89 -5.48
CA LYS A 48 -21.42 19.45 -4.18
C LYS A 48 -20.02 20.06 -4.22
N PRO A 49 -19.78 21.13 -3.44
CA PRO A 49 -18.45 21.70 -3.32
C PRO A 49 -17.49 20.69 -2.67
N PHE A 50 -16.24 20.67 -3.13
CA PHE A 50 -15.19 19.79 -2.58
C PHE A 50 -14.85 20.08 -1.12
N PHE A 51 -15.07 21.31 -0.67
CA PHE A 51 -14.86 21.75 0.70
C PHE A 51 -16.13 22.44 1.20
N THR A 52 -16.52 22.08 2.42
CA THR A 52 -17.54 22.78 3.19
C THR A 52 -16.89 23.61 4.30
N ASP A 53 -17.59 24.65 4.77
CA ASP A 53 -17.10 25.56 5.81
C ASP A 53 -16.77 24.85 7.14
N ASP A 54 -17.29 23.63 7.36
CA ASP A 54 -17.04 22.79 8.53
C ASP A 54 -15.74 21.96 8.45
N THR A 55 -15.00 21.99 7.32
CA THR A 55 -13.81 21.15 7.13
C THR A 55 -12.65 21.61 8.03
N LYS A 56 -12.25 20.79 9.00
CA LYS A 56 -11.14 21.12 9.89
C LYS A 56 -9.80 20.66 9.30
N ALA A 57 -8.71 21.29 9.75
CA ALA A 57 -7.36 20.88 9.36
C ALA A 57 -7.06 19.41 9.70
N ALA A 58 -7.58 18.91 10.82
CA ALA A 58 -7.45 17.51 11.22
C ALA A 58 -8.13 16.54 10.23
N ASP A 59 -9.30 16.90 9.68
CA ASP A 59 -10.03 16.06 8.73
C ASP A 59 -9.23 15.84 7.44
N VAL A 60 -8.56 16.90 6.97
CA VAL A 60 -7.65 16.84 5.82
C VAL A 60 -6.48 15.89 6.10
N VAL A 61 -5.94 15.89 7.33
CA VAL A 61 -4.83 15.02 7.71
C VAL A 61 -5.25 13.56 7.79
N PHE A 62 -6.42 13.26 8.36
CA PHE A 62 -6.97 11.91 8.34
C PHE A 62 -7.26 11.42 6.92
N ALA A 63 -7.73 12.29 6.02
CA ALA A 63 -7.85 11.95 4.60
C ALA A 63 -6.49 11.63 3.96
N PHE A 64 -5.44 12.39 4.29
CA PHE A 64 -4.07 12.07 3.86
C PHE A 64 -3.57 10.73 4.42
N TYR A 65 -3.95 10.34 5.64
CA TYR A 65 -3.59 9.03 6.19
C TYR A 65 -4.17 7.90 5.36
N GLY A 66 -5.47 7.99 5.01
CA GLY A 66 -6.11 7.04 4.11
C GLY A 66 -5.40 6.97 2.75
N ALA A 67 -5.11 8.13 2.16
CA ALA A 67 -4.39 8.20 0.88
C ALA A 67 -2.99 7.57 0.96
N ILE A 68 -2.17 7.95 1.95
CA ILE A 68 -0.81 7.42 2.14
C ILE A 68 -0.82 5.91 2.33
N TYR A 69 -1.80 5.40 3.08
CA TYR A 69 -1.98 3.96 3.24
C TYR A 69 -2.25 3.26 1.90
N SER A 70 -3.08 3.83 1.03
CA SER A 70 -3.33 3.30 -0.32
C SER A 70 -2.08 3.27 -1.20
N TYR A 71 -1.17 4.24 -1.06
CA TYR A 71 0.13 4.24 -1.76
C TYR A 71 1.22 3.41 -1.05
N GLY A 72 0.87 2.71 0.04
CA GLY A 72 1.77 1.88 0.80
C GLY A 72 2.42 0.76 -0.02
N GLY A 73 3.59 0.29 0.44
CA GLY A 73 4.27 -0.87 -0.15
C GLY A 73 5.37 -0.55 -1.15
N TRP A 74 5.60 0.72 -1.50
CA TRP A 74 6.69 1.14 -2.38
C TRP A 74 8.07 0.71 -1.87
N SER A 75 8.29 0.60 -0.55
CA SER A 75 9.57 0.16 0.04
C SER A 75 9.82 -1.34 -0.12
N GLN A 76 8.81 -2.14 -0.43
CA GLN A 76 8.98 -3.60 -0.53
C GLN A 76 9.87 -3.99 -1.71
N ILE A 77 9.93 -3.16 -2.77
CA ILE A 77 10.83 -3.37 -3.91
C ILE A 77 12.31 -3.38 -3.49
N THR A 78 12.68 -2.66 -2.43
CA THR A 78 14.06 -2.61 -1.96
C THR A 78 14.45 -3.88 -1.19
N HIS A 79 13.48 -4.60 -0.61
CA HIS A 79 13.76 -5.86 0.09
C HIS A 79 14.10 -7.01 -0.86
N ILE A 80 13.71 -6.89 -2.13
CA ILE A 80 14.01 -7.86 -3.18
C ILE A 80 15.06 -7.33 -4.16
N ALA A 81 15.82 -6.30 -3.77
CA ALA A 81 16.83 -5.67 -4.62
C ALA A 81 17.88 -6.66 -5.17
N GLU A 82 18.21 -7.70 -4.39
CA GLU A 82 19.16 -8.76 -4.77
C GLU A 82 18.67 -9.62 -5.95
N GLU A 83 17.37 -9.66 -6.23
CA GLU A 83 16.77 -10.43 -7.33
C GLU A 83 16.54 -9.58 -8.59
N ILE A 84 16.75 -8.26 -8.49
CA ILE A 84 16.54 -7.31 -9.58
C ILE A 84 17.81 -7.21 -10.41
N LYS A 85 17.71 -7.44 -11.71
CA LYS A 85 18.81 -7.17 -12.66
C LYS A 85 19.16 -5.67 -12.62
N ASN A 86 20.42 -5.32 -12.39
CA ASN A 86 20.91 -3.93 -12.30
C ASN A 86 20.09 -3.05 -11.33
N PRO A 87 20.10 -3.35 -10.02
CA PRO A 87 19.22 -2.72 -9.04
C PRO A 87 19.45 -1.21 -8.91
N THR A 88 20.70 -0.75 -9.05
CA THR A 88 21.10 0.67 -8.95
C THR A 88 20.40 1.56 -9.97
N ARG A 89 20.10 1.04 -11.16
CA ARG A 89 19.38 1.77 -12.21
C ARG A 89 17.90 1.44 -12.21
N ASN A 90 17.55 0.16 -12.09
CA ASN A 90 16.18 -0.27 -12.32
C ASN A 90 15.23 0.04 -11.16
N ILE A 91 15.70 0.01 -9.91
CA ILE A 91 14.84 0.33 -8.75
C ILE A 91 14.36 1.79 -8.79
N PRO A 92 15.22 2.81 -8.99
CA PRO A 92 14.77 4.20 -9.08
C PRO A 92 13.75 4.42 -10.20
N TRP A 93 14.01 3.90 -11.41
CA TRP A 93 13.09 4.05 -12.54
C TRP A 93 11.75 3.33 -12.30
N ALA A 94 11.78 2.13 -11.74
CA ALA A 94 10.57 1.39 -11.39
C ALA A 94 9.72 2.13 -10.36
N LEU A 95 10.34 2.76 -9.36
CA LEU A 95 9.63 3.57 -8.37
C LEU A 95 8.98 4.81 -9.00
N ILE A 96 9.70 5.56 -9.84
CA ILE A 96 9.18 6.78 -10.45
C ILE A 96 8.00 6.47 -11.37
N PHE A 97 8.17 5.57 -12.33
CA PHE A 97 7.11 5.21 -13.27
C PHE A 97 5.96 4.49 -12.57
N GLY A 98 6.26 3.61 -11.61
CA GLY A 98 5.24 2.89 -10.84
C GLY A 98 4.34 3.83 -10.05
N ILE A 99 4.92 4.76 -9.28
CA ILE A 99 4.15 5.74 -8.50
C ILE A 99 3.33 6.64 -9.44
N PHE A 100 3.90 7.09 -10.55
CA PHE A 100 3.19 7.93 -11.53
C PHE A 100 1.97 7.23 -12.11
N ILE A 101 2.12 5.99 -12.60
CA ILE A 101 1.03 5.20 -13.17
C ILE A 101 -0.06 4.94 -12.14
N ILE A 102 0.32 4.53 -10.92
CA ILE A 102 -0.64 4.27 -9.83
C ILE A 102 -1.40 5.55 -9.49
N THR A 103 -0.73 6.70 -9.48
CA THR A 103 -1.36 7.99 -9.21
C THR A 103 -2.44 8.33 -10.22
N LEU A 104 -2.16 8.14 -11.52
CA LEU A 104 -3.15 8.36 -12.58
C LEU A 104 -4.35 7.42 -12.44
N ILE A 105 -4.10 6.13 -12.15
CA ILE A 105 -5.17 5.16 -11.96
C ILE A 105 -6.03 5.55 -10.76
N TYR A 106 -5.42 5.88 -9.62
CA TYR A 106 -6.16 6.21 -8.39
C TYR A 106 -6.98 7.49 -8.55
N ILE A 107 -6.41 8.54 -9.15
CA ILE A 107 -7.17 9.76 -9.45
C ILE A 107 -8.32 9.44 -10.41
N GLY A 108 -8.04 8.72 -11.51
CA GLY A 108 -9.06 8.34 -12.48
C GLY A 108 -10.20 7.52 -11.87
N THR A 109 -9.89 6.56 -11.00
CA THR A 109 -10.88 5.74 -10.31
C THR A 109 -11.72 6.56 -9.34
N ASN A 110 -11.11 7.46 -8.55
CA ASN A 110 -11.86 8.34 -7.65
C ASN A 110 -12.78 9.28 -8.43
N VAL A 111 -12.30 9.89 -9.52
CA VAL A 111 -13.13 10.73 -10.39
C VAL A 111 -14.30 9.91 -10.96
N ALA A 112 -14.06 8.68 -11.43
CA ALA A 112 -15.12 7.80 -11.92
C ALA A 112 -16.19 7.50 -10.85
N TYR A 113 -15.79 7.29 -9.59
CA TYR A 113 -16.74 7.12 -8.50
C TYR A 113 -17.61 8.36 -8.26
N PHE A 114 -17.01 9.55 -8.19
CA PHE A 114 -17.75 10.80 -7.98
C PHE A 114 -18.61 11.24 -9.17
N VAL A 115 -18.31 10.77 -10.39
CA VAL A 115 -19.17 11.00 -11.55
C VAL A 115 -20.50 10.23 -11.44
N VAL A 116 -20.44 9.00 -10.91
CA VAL A 116 -21.56 8.04 -10.92
C VAL A 116 -22.34 8.03 -9.61
N LEU A 117 -21.65 8.21 -8.47
CA LEU A 117 -22.23 8.14 -7.14
C LEU A 117 -22.18 9.52 -6.49
N ASP A 118 -23.22 9.88 -5.75
CA ASP A 118 -23.23 11.09 -4.94
C ASP A 118 -22.34 10.93 -3.68
N ALA A 119 -21.87 12.06 -3.15
CA ALA A 119 -20.94 12.06 -2.02
C ALA A 119 -21.52 11.42 -0.74
N LEU A 120 -22.85 11.43 -0.55
CA LEU A 120 -23.47 10.85 0.64
C LEU A 120 -23.47 9.33 0.54
N THR A 121 -23.79 8.78 -0.64
CA THR A 121 -23.66 7.34 -0.91
C THR A 121 -22.23 6.84 -0.76
N ILE A 122 -21.24 7.62 -1.20
CA ILE A 122 -19.81 7.29 -1.02
C ILE A 122 -19.44 7.25 0.47
N ALA A 123 -19.89 8.23 1.25
CA ALA A 123 -19.58 8.31 2.68
C ALA A 123 -20.28 7.23 3.52
N SER A 124 -21.46 6.74 3.10
CA SER A 124 -22.23 5.75 3.85
C SER A 124 -21.91 4.29 3.50
N THR A 125 -21.16 4.04 2.42
CA THR A 125 -20.93 2.67 1.93
C THR A 125 -19.54 2.15 2.31
N ASP A 126 -19.49 1.00 2.95
CA ASP A 126 -18.23 0.29 3.24
C ASP A 126 -17.50 -0.24 1.99
N ALA A 127 -18.23 -0.40 0.86
CA ALA A 127 -17.74 -1.04 -0.35
C ALA A 127 -18.11 -0.24 -1.62
N ILE A 128 -17.43 0.89 -1.83
CA ILE A 128 -17.68 1.84 -2.93
C ILE A 128 -17.71 1.15 -4.31
N ALA A 129 -16.78 0.23 -4.57
CA ALA A 129 -16.71 -0.49 -5.86
C ALA A 129 -17.97 -1.34 -6.14
N VAL A 130 -18.63 -1.86 -5.10
CA VAL A 130 -19.85 -2.67 -5.24
C VAL A 130 -21.04 -1.77 -5.56
N SER A 131 -21.17 -0.65 -4.84
CA SER A 131 -22.20 0.37 -5.12
C SER A 131 -22.07 0.92 -6.52
N PHE A 132 -20.83 1.19 -6.97
CA PHE A 132 -20.56 1.64 -8.33
C PHE A 132 -21.01 0.60 -9.38
N ALA A 133 -20.66 -0.67 -9.17
CA ALA A 133 -21.03 -1.75 -10.09
C ALA A 133 -22.55 -1.96 -10.14
N ALA A 134 -23.24 -1.84 -9.00
CA ALA A 134 -24.70 -1.93 -8.93
C ALA A 134 -25.38 -0.79 -9.72
N ALA A 135 -24.84 0.44 -9.63
CA ALA A 135 -25.37 1.60 -10.33
C ALA A 135 -25.10 1.58 -11.85
N THR A 136 -24.03 0.92 -12.33
CA THR A 136 -23.59 1.02 -13.73
C THR A 136 -23.70 -0.28 -14.52
N TRP A 137 -23.07 -1.35 -14.04
CA TRP A 137 -22.97 -2.65 -14.71
C TRP A 137 -24.10 -3.61 -14.34
N GLY A 138 -24.92 -3.22 -13.37
CA GLY A 138 -26.10 -3.95 -12.92
C GLY A 138 -25.84 -4.99 -11.83
N PRO A 139 -26.90 -5.71 -11.38
CA PRO A 139 -26.86 -6.53 -10.18
C PRO A 139 -25.89 -7.71 -10.27
N VAL A 140 -25.72 -8.30 -11.46
CA VAL A 140 -24.81 -9.43 -11.67
C VAL A 140 -23.36 -9.01 -11.49
N ALA A 141 -22.97 -7.83 -11.97
CA ALA A 141 -21.63 -7.32 -11.76
C ALA A 141 -21.37 -6.97 -10.28
N ALA A 142 -22.38 -6.45 -9.59
CA ALA A 142 -22.31 -6.14 -8.17
C ALA A 142 -22.04 -7.38 -7.29
N THR A 143 -22.46 -8.58 -7.70
CA THR A 143 -22.15 -9.83 -6.96
C THR A 143 -20.75 -10.37 -7.27
N VAL A 144 -20.20 -10.08 -8.45
CA VAL A 144 -18.86 -10.55 -8.87
C VAL A 144 -17.74 -9.67 -8.31
N ILE A 145 -17.95 -8.35 -8.23
CA ILE A 145 -16.91 -7.40 -7.80
C ILE A 145 -16.34 -7.69 -6.41
N PRO A 146 -17.13 -8.02 -5.37
CA PRO A 146 -16.61 -8.43 -4.06
C PRO A 146 -15.63 -9.61 -4.15
N ILE A 147 -15.89 -10.58 -5.03
CA ILE A 147 -15.03 -11.75 -5.24
C ILE A 147 -13.69 -11.30 -5.84
N CYS A 148 -13.72 -10.44 -6.86
CA CYS A 148 -12.51 -9.87 -7.45
C CYS A 148 -11.69 -9.06 -6.43
N VAL A 149 -12.35 -8.24 -5.60
CA VAL A 149 -11.72 -7.47 -4.52
C VAL A 149 -11.12 -8.40 -3.46
N ALA A 150 -11.82 -9.46 -3.06
CA ALA A 150 -11.31 -10.43 -2.08
C ALA A 150 -10.06 -11.16 -2.59
N ILE A 151 -10.09 -11.63 -3.84
CA ILE A 151 -8.94 -12.25 -4.51
C ILE A 151 -7.78 -11.25 -4.58
N SER A 152 -8.08 -9.98 -4.83
CA SER A 152 -7.08 -8.91 -4.82
C SER A 152 -6.42 -8.75 -3.45
N CYS A 153 -7.22 -8.57 -2.40
CA CYS A 153 -6.73 -8.46 -1.03
C CYS A 153 -5.87 -9.67 -0.65
N PHE A 154 -6.29 -10.87 -1.05
CA PHE A 154 -5.54 -12.10 -0.85
C PHE A 154 -4.15 -12.06 -1.50
N GLY A 155 -4.05 -11.64 -2.77
CA GLY A 155 -2.76 -11.49 -3.45
C GLY A 155 -1.83 -10.48 -2.77
N THR A 156 -2.36 -9.35 -2.30
CA THR A 156 -1.55 -8.36 -1.57
C THR A 156 -1.05 -8.94 -0.24
N LEU A 157 -1.90 -9.68 0.46
CA LEU A 157 -1.55 -10.35 1.71
C LEU A 157 -0.41 -11.36 1.48
N CYS A 158 -0.51 -12.22 0.47
CA CYS A 158 0.54 -13.18 0.10
C CYS A 158 1.89 -12.51 -0.19
N ALA A 159 1.92 -11.46 -1.02
CA ALA A 159 3.14 -10.71 -1.31
C ALA A 159 3.75 -10.06 -0.05
N GLY A 160 2.89 -9.54 0.84
CA GLY A 160 3.31 -8.98 2.12
C GLY A 160 4.09 -9.97 2.98
N TYR A 161 3.63 -11.22 3.07
CA TYR A 161 4.30 -12.28 3.84
C TYR A 161 5.71 -12.59 3.32
N PHE A 162 5.91 -12.66 2.00
CA PHE A 162 7.23 -12.91 1.42
C PHE A 162 8.23 -11.82 1.79
N SER A 163 7.81 -10.56 1.68
CA SER A 163 8.72 -9.45 1.94
C SER A 163 9.11 -9.37 3.42
N SER A 164 8.17 -9.59 4.35
CA SER A 164 8.51 -9.60 5.78
C SER A 164 9.41 -10.76 6.18
N ALA A 165 9.24 -11.92 5.55
CA ALA A 165 10.02 -13.10 5.87
C ALA A 165 11.53 -12.82 5.70
N ARG A 166 11.90 -12.05 4.66
CA ARG A 166 13.29 -11.64 4.41
C ARG A 166 13.84 -10.70 5.48
N VAL A 167 13.05 -9.72 5.91
CA VAL A 167 13.45 -8.77 6.94
C VAL A 167 13.68 -9.49 8.28
N MET A 168 12.76 -10.38 8.67
CA MET A 168 12.90 -11.14 9.91
C MET A 168 14.08 -12.13 9.87
N LEU A 169 14.31 -12.77 8.71
CA LEU A 169 15.48 -13.63 8.50
C LEU A 169 16.80 -12.87 8.67
N ALA A 170 16.91 -11.67 8.08
CA ALA A 170 18.08 -10.82 8.22
C ALA A 170 18.29 -10.37 9.67
N ALA A 171 17.21 -9.96 10.37
CA ALA A 171 17.27 -9.57 11.77
C ALA A 171 17.67 -10.74 12.71
N GLY A 172 17.19 -11.96 12.43
CA GLY A 172 17.61 -13.16 13.16
C GLY A 172 19.08 -13.51 12.95
N ARG A 173 19.60 -13.34 11.73
CA ARG A 173 21.04 -13.57 11.43
C ARG A 173 21.96 -12.55 12.08
N GLN A 174 21.50 -11.32 12.26
CA GLN A 174 22.25 -10.24 12.92
C GLN A 174 22.14 -10.30 14.46
N GLY A 175 21.41 -11.26 15.02
CA GLY A 175 21.24 -11.43 16.47
C GLY A 175 20.26 -10.44 17.12
N HIS A 176 19.51 -9.66 16.33
CA HIS A 176 18.48 -8.73 16.85
C HIS A 176 17.18 -9.45 17.21
N LEU A 177 16.95 -10.63 16.64
CA LEU A 177 15.83 -11.52 16.99
C LEU A 177 16.38 -12.88 17.46
N PRO A 178 15.59 -13.62 18.27
CA PRO A 178 15.94 -14.99 18.63
C PRO A 178 16.30 -15.84 17.40
N LEU A 179 17.30 -16.71 17.53
CA LEU A 179 17.79 -17.59 16.45
C LEU A 179 16.69 -18.41 15.77
N ILE A 180 15.58 -18.66 16.47
CA ILE A 180 14.39 -19.34 15.96
C ILE A 180 13.81 -18.68 14.69
N PHE A 181 13.96 -17.36 14.53
CA PHE A 181 13.51 -16.61 13.35
C PHE A 181 14.48 -16.70 12.16
N SER A 182 15.71 -17.19 12.39
CA SER A 182 16.73 -17.38 11.36
C SER A 182 16.66 -18.75 10.67
N PHE A 183 15.91 -19.70 11.25
CA PHE A 183 15.79 -21.05 10.69
C PHE A 183 14.93 -21.05 9.43
N ILE A 184 15.49 -21.63 8.37
CA ILE A 184 14.83 -21.86 7.09
C ILE A 184 14.47 -23.34 7.03
N THR A 185 13.21 -23.66 6.74
CA THR A 185 12.80 -25.06 6.54
C THR A 185 13.37 -25.59 5.22
N ALA A 186 13.99 -26.77 5.26
CA ALA A 186 14.70 -27.37 4.11
C ALA A 186 13.81 -27.62 2.89
N GLU A 187 12.53 -27.93 3.09
CA GLU A 187 11.59 -28.27 2.00
C GLU A 187 11.05 -27.03 1.27
N THR A 188 10.80 -25.94 1.99
CA THR A 188 10.11 -24.75 1.44
C THR A 188 11.02 -23.54 1.28
N SER A 189 12.25 -23.60 1.81
CA SER A 189 13.21 -22.48 1.82
C SER A 189 12.64 -21.19 2.44
N LEU A 190 11.67 -21.32 3.36
CA LEU A 190 11.01 -20.19 4.02
C LEU A 190 11.16 -20.23 5.55
N PRO A 191 11.23 -19.07 6.22
CA PRO A 191 11.27 -18.98 7.67
C PRO A 191 9.85 -19.14 8.26
N LEU A 192 9.45 -20.38 8.56
CA LEU A 192 8.10 -20.73 9.03
C LEU A 192 7.69 -19.96 10.30
N THR A 193 8.61 -19.80 11.24
CA THR A 193 8.41 -19.14 12.55
C THR A 193 8.01 -17.68 12.40
N SER A 194 8.66 -16.96 11.47
CA SER A 194 8.34 -15.58 11.12
C SER A 194 6.95 -15.44 10.52
N ILE A 195 6.56 -16.37 9.65
CA ILE A 195 5.25 -16.39 9.00
C ILE A 195 4.14 -16.69 10.02
N LEU A 196 4.36 -17.65 10.93
CA LEU A 196 3.41 -17.99 11.99
C LEU A 196 3.20 -16.85 12.98
N LEU A 197 4.28 -16.18 13.43
CA LEU A 197 4.17 -15.01 14.30
C LEU A 197 3.34 -13.91 13.64
N ARG A 198 3.64 -13.59 12.37
CA ARG A 198 2.89 -12.58 11.62
C ARG A 198 1.42 -12.96 11.45
N GLY A 199 1.14 -14.24 11.19
CA GLY A 199 -0.22 -14.76 11.11
C GLY A 199 -0.98 -14.63 12.42
N CYS A 200 -0.34 -14.97 13.54
CA CYS A 200 -0.90 -14.81 14.89
C CYS A 200 -1.23 -13.34 15.18
N LEU A 201 -0.28 -12.44 14.94
CA LEU A 201 -0.50 -10.99 15.12
C LEU A 201 -1.62 -10.46 14.22
N ALA A 202 -1.69 -10.92 12.97
CA ALA A 202 -2.76 -10.51 12.05
C ALA A 202 -4.13 -10.93 12.57
N VAL A 203 -4.27 -12.14 13.13
CA VAL A 203 -5.50 -12.60 13.78
C VAL A 203 -5.82 -11.77 15.02
N CYS A 204 -4.82 -11.44 15.84
CA CYS A 204 -5.00 -10.56 17.00
C CYS A 204 -5.52 -9.17 16.59
N TYR A 205 -4.96 -8.58 15.54
CA TYR A 205 -5.39 -7.26 15.06
C TYR A 205 -6.81 -7.24 14.50
N THR A 206 -7.34 -8.38 14.02
CA THR A 206 -8.75 -8.49 13.61
C THR A 206 -9.72 -8.19 14.75
N PHE A 207 -9.32 -8.41 16.01
CA PHE A 207 -10.17 -8.14 17.18
C PHE A 207 -10.25 -6.66 17.58
N VAL A 208 -9.44 -5.77 16.97
CA VAL A 208 -9.48 -4.31 17.23
C VAL A 208 -10.77 -3.68 16.68
N GLY A 209 -11.45 -4.32 15.73
CA GLY A 209 -12.82 -3.99 15.31
C GLY A 209 -12.99 -2.80 14.37
N SER A 210 -12.01 -1.88 14.26
CA SER A 210 -12.05 -0.74 13.34
C SER A 210 -10.88 -0.74 12.34
N VAL A 211 -11.22 -0.79 11.05
CA VAL A 211 -10.23 -0.70 9.95
C VAL A 211 -9.60 0.71 9.91
N GLU A 212 -10.39 1.75 10.15
CA GLU A 212 -9.90 3.13 10.18
C GLU A 212 -8.86 3.33 11.28
N ALA A 213 -9.13 2.84 12.49
CA ALA A 213 -8.18 2.91 13.60
C ALA A 213 -6.86 2.17 13.28
N LEU A 214 -6.95 1.01 12.61
CA LEU A 214 -5.77 0.26 12.17
C LEU A 214 -4.97 1.01 11.10
N ILE A 215 -5.64 1.66 10.14
CA ILE A 215 -4.98 2.48 9.11
C ILE A 215 -4.27 3.66 9.77
N VAL A 216 -4.96 4.37 10.66
CA VAL A 216 -4.41 5.54 11.35
C VAL A 216 -3.19 5.16 12.18
N GLY A 217 -3.30 4.11 12.99
CA GLY A 217 -2.18 3.61 13.79
C GLY A 217 -1.00 3.13 12.94
N ALA A 218 -1.25 2.44 11.83
CA ALA A 218 -0.21 1.96 10.95
C ALA A 218 0.55 3.10 10.26
N VAL A 219 -0.17 4.10 9.72
CA VAL A 219 0.45 5.26 9.05
C VAL A 219 1.19 6.13 10.05
N PHE A 220 0.66 6.30 11.26
CA PHE A 220 1.34 7.01 12.34
C PHE A 220 2.68 6.36 12.70
N LEU A 221 2.68 5.04 12.99
CA LEU A 221 3.90 4.31 13.32
C LEU A 221 4.90 4.29 12.17
N ALA A 222 4.42 4.13 10.93
CA ALA A 222 5.27 4.18 9.74
C ALA A 222 5.90 5.58 9.55
N SER A 223 5.14 6.64 9.85
CA SER A 223 5.64 8.01 9.75
C SER A 223 6.72 8.28 10.80
N LEU A 224 6.51 7.82 12.04
CA LEU A 224 7.49 7.91 13.12
C LEU A 224 8.79 7.17 12.76
N ALA A 225 8.68 5.92 12.30
CA ALA A 225 9.84 5.18 11.80
C ALA A 225 10.52 5.91 10.62
N GLY A 226 9.73 6.52 9.74
CA GLY A 226 10.21 7.33 8.62
C GLY A 226 11.05 8.53 9.05
N VAL A 227 10.69 9.20 10.15
CA VAL A 227 11.48 10.31 10.72
C VAL A 227 12.86 9.82 11.11
N PHE A 228 12.95 8.71 11.87
CA PHE A 228 14.24 8.13 12.26
C PHE A 228 15.10 7.73 11.06
N VAL A 229 14.49 7.17 10.01
CA VAL A 229 15.20 6.81 8.77
C VAL A 229 15.78 8.05 8.07
N VAL A 230 15.00 9.13 7.97
CA VAL A 230 15.46 10.37 7.32
C VAL A 230 16.53 11.07 8.15
N LEU A 231 16.39 11.10 9.47
CA LEU A 231 17.43 11.61 10.38
C LEU A 231 18.72 10.79 10.25
N THR A 232 18.62 9.46 10.20
CA THR A 232 19.76 8.57 9.98
C THR A 232 20.44 8.89 8.64
N LEU A 233 19.69 9.18 7.58
CA LEU A 233 20.25 9.59 6.30
C LEU A 233 21.04 10.91 6.41
N PHE A 234 20.59 11.88 7.21
CA PHE A 234 21.37 13.09 7.47
C PHE A 234 22.65 12.79 8.25
N VAL A 235 22.56 12.00 9.33
CA VAL A 235 23.74 11.59 10.12
C VAL A 235 24.76 10.86 9.25
N LEU A 236 24.34 9.87 8.47
CA LEU A 236 25.21 9.09 7.59
C LEU A 236 25.87 9.93 6.50
N ARG A 237 25.29 11.07 6.09
CA ARG A 237 25.94 11.97 5.15
C ARG A 237 27.20 12.61 5.73
N PHE A 238 27.20 12.91 7.03
CA PHE A 238 28.32 13.50 7.75
C PHE A 238 29.29 12.44 8.29
N THR A 239 28.78 11.34 8.86
CA THR A 239 29.64 10.30 9.47
C THR A 239 30.32 9.40 8.43
N MET A 240 29.70 9.19 7.27
CA MET A 240 30.23 8.31 6.20
C MET A 240 30.32 9.08 4.88
N GLU A 241 31.16 10.11 4.84
CA GLU A 241 31.31 10.99 3.68
C GLU A 241 31.84 10.24 2.44
N ASP A 242 32.88 9.42 2.61
CA ASP A 242 33.59 8.72 1.53
C ASP A 242 32.94 7.39 1.08
N ALA A 243 31.82 7.00 1.70
CA ALA A 243 31.14 5.77 1.31
C ALA A 243 30.67 5.83 -0.16
N PRO A 244 30.83 4.74 -0.95
CA PRO A 244 30.36 4.71 -2.32
C PRO A 244 28.83 4.83 -2.35
N ARG A 245 28.31 5.86 -3.02
CA ARG A 245 26.87 6.16 -3.14
C ARG A 245 26.44 5.98 -4.60
N PRO A 246 25.86 4.82 -4.99
CA PRO A 246 25.42 4.57 -6.37
C PRO A 246 24.36 5.55 -6.86
N TYR A 247 23.57 6.12 -5.95
CA TYR A 247 22.63 7.19 -6.22
C TYR A 247 22.68 8.22 -5.09
N ARG A 248 22.50 9.51 -5.43
CA ARG A 248 22.44 10.62 -4.48
C ARG A 248 21.12 11.36 -4.66
N VAL A 249 20.36 11.50 -3.58
CA VAL A 249 19.13 12.29 -3.56
C VAL A 249 19.43 13.74 -3.14
N PRO A 250 18.84 14.76 -3.77
CA PRO A 250 18.97 16.14 -3.32
C PRO A 250 18.56 16.31 -1.86
N THR A 251 19.34 17.07 -1.08
CA THR A 251 19.07 17.34 0.35
C THR A 251 17.70 17.97 0.56
N VAL A 252 17.28 18.83 -0.37
CA VAL A 252 15.97 19.51 -0.36
C VAL A 252 14.82 18.48 -0.29
N LEU A 253 14.89 17.39 -1.05
CA LEU A 253 13.84 16.36 -1.03
C LEU A 253 13.79 15.61 0.31
N ALA A 254 14.94 15.38 0.95
CA ALA A 254 14.99 14.76 2.28
C ALA A 254 14.40 15.69 3.35
N VAL A 255 14.66 17.00 3.27
CA VAL A 255 14.08 18.00 4.18
C VAL A 255 12.57 18.09 3.99
N ILE A 256 12.09 18.16 2.75
CA ILE A 256 10.65 18.16 2.46
C ILE A 256 9.98 16.91 3.04
N LYS A 257 10.57 15.73 2.82
CA LYS A 257 10.07 14.48 3.38
C LYS A 257 10.00 14.52 4.91
N LEU A 258 11.04 15.06 5.57
CA LEU A 258 11.05 15.19 7.02
C LEU A 258 9.91 16.09 7.52
N VAL A 259 9.71 17.25 6.89
CA VAL A 259 8.63 18.19 7.23
C VAL A 259 7.27 17.52 7.09
N VAL A 260 7.02 16.81 5.98
CA VAL A 260 5.75 16.09 5.76
C VAL A 260 5.54 15.02 6.82
N LEU A 261 6.56 14.23 7.16
CA LEU A 261 6.45 13.19 8.18
C LEU A 261 6.16 13.76 9.57
N VAL A 262 6.80 14.88 9.94
CA VAL A 262 6.53 15.56 11.21
C VAL A 262 5.13 16.15 11.22
N ALA A 263 4.68 16.77 10.12
CA ALA A 263 3.32 17.30 10.01
C ALA A 263 2.27 16.19 10.17
N LEU A 264 2.48 15.02 9.54
CA LEU A 264 1.60 13.88 9.70
C LEU A 264 1.53 13.42 11.16
N ILE A 265 2.62 13.48 11.92
CA ILE A 265 2.63 13.07 13.34
C ILE A 265 1.94 14.10 14.24
N VAL A 266 2.17 15.41 13.99
CA VAL A 266 1.74 16.48 14.92
C VAL A 266 0.30 16.92 14.68
N LEU A 267 -0.11 17.08 13.42
CA LEU A 267 -1.41 17.65 13.08
C LEU A 267 -2.64 16.85 13.58
N PRO A 268 -2.63 15.52 13.73
CA PRO A 268 -3.77 14.80 14.31
C PRO A 268 -4.04 15.11 15.79
N PHE A 269 -3.08 15.73 16.50
CA PHE A 269 -3.20 16.09 17.92
C PHE A 269 -3.51 17.57 18.17
N LEU A 270 -3.62 18.37 17.10
CA LEU A 270 -3.97 19.80 17.13
C LEU A 270 -5.46 19.99 16.79
#